data_AF-A0A8H5LBG8-F1
#
_entry.id   AF-A0A8H5LBG8-F1
#
_cell.length_a   1.000
_cell.length_b   1.000
_cell.length_c   1.000
_cell.angle_alpha   90.00
_cell.angle_beta   90.00
_cell.angle_gamma   90.00
#
_symmetry.space_group_name_H-M   'P 1'
#
loop_
_entity.id
_entity.type
_entity.pdbx_description
1 polymer ?
#
loop_
_entity_poly.entity_id
_entity_poly.type
_entity_poly.pdbx_seq_one_letter_code
_entity_poly.pdbx_strand_id
1 'polypeptide(L)'
;MTPVFLKKMEPFFTLRNKMPLQILLVTLIITVITLSGVRLILPNRPRGRSTTMGLGMGAKSLIILTYEILTEHFIRFHRWHSLKAYFILNAMEVVFWAAVAFMMIQGNSKLCVGTSCALGWVVFVLAGILSPIYKYLAVVTYLDWRFYKKNGFPRGTRTKNTDESLSTLRSDDTAYHH
;
A
#
# COMPACT_ATOMS: atom_id res chain seq x y z
N MET A 1 26.41 -3.33 -3.62
CA MET A 1 26.25 -2.07 -2.87
C MET A 1 24.79 -1.74 -2.68
N THR A 2 24.27 -1.88 -1.46
CA THR A 2 23.04 -1.20 -1.05
C THR A 2 23.42 0.25 -0.75
N PRO A 3 22.75 1.27 -1.32
CA PRO A 3 22.98 2.65 -0.91
C PRO A 3 22.81 2.75 0.60
N VAL A 4 23.73 3.44 1.27
CA VAL A 4 23.82 3.58 2.74
C VAL A 4 22.49 4.05 3.36
N PHE A 5 21.68 4.76 2.58
CA PHE A 5 20.33 5.19 2.91
C PHE A 5 19.35 4.04 3.24
N LEU A 6 19.48 2.88 2.58
CA LEU A 6 18.61 1.72 2.82
C LEU A 6 18.90 1.03 4.15
N LYS A 7 20.17 1.04 4.59
CA LYS A 7 20.60 0.41 5.84
C LYS A 7 20.09 1.17 7.07
N LYS A 8 19.96 2.49 6.96
CA LYS A 8 19.44 3.37 8.04
C LYS A 8 17.92 3.25 8.23
N MET A 9 17.17 2.80 7.23
CA MET A 9 15.72 2.61 7.31
C MET A 9 15.29 1.18 7.67
N GLU A 10 16.22 0.22 7.80
CA GLU A 10 15.91 -1.16 8.20
C GLU A 10 15.06 -1.31 9.48
N PRO A 11 15.17 -0.47 10.55
CA PRO A 11 14.30 -0.59 11.71
C PRO A 11 12.87 -0.07 11.48
N PHE A 12 12.60 0.73 10.44
CA PHE A 12 11.24 1.16 10.09
C PHE A 12 10.51 0.17 9.17
N PHE A 13 11.27 -0.68 8.46
CA PHE A 13 10.76 -1.77 7.61
C PHE A 13 10.52 -3.07 8.39
N THR A 14 10.09 -2.99 9.65
CA THR A 14 9.70 -4.19 10.40
C THR A 14 8.42 -4.76 9.79
N LEU A 15 8.37 -6.09 9.59
CA LEU A 15 7.20 -6.84 9.11
C LEU A 15 5.90 -6.47 9.86
N ARG A 16 6.04 -6.04 11.12
CA ARG A 16 4.97 -5.56 12.00
C ARG A 16 4.26 -4.28 11.50
N ASN A 17 4.95 -3.44 10.72
CA ASN A 17 4.39 -2.20 10.18
C ASN A 17 3.82 -2.36 8.76
N LYS A 18 4.06 -3.50 8.10
CA LYS A 18 3.52 -3.77 6.76
C LYS A 18 2.00 -3.95 6.79
N MET A 19 1.48 -4.68 7.78
CA MET A 19 0.04 -4.88 7.99
C MET A 19 -0.73 -3.57 8.22
N PRO A 20 -0.34 -2.67 9.15
CA PRO A 20 -1.05 -1.40 9.32
C PRO A 20 -0.93 -0.49 8.09
N LEU A 21 0.18 -0.56 7.32
CA LEU A 21 0.30 0.20 6.07
C LEU A 21 -0.66 -0.30 4.99
N GLN A 22 -0.82 -1.62 4.83
CA GLN A 22 -1.78 -2.19 3.89
C GLN A 22 -3.22 -1.88 4.32
N ILE A 23 -3.53 -1.94 5.62
CA ILE A 23 -4.85 -1.53 6.15
C ILE A 23 -5.10 -0.06 5.88
N LEU A 24 -4.13 0.82 6.17
CA LEU A 24 -4.22 2.25 5.90
C LEU A 24 -4.48 2.52 4.42
N LEU A 25 -3.77 1.84 3.52
CA LEU A 25 -3.99 1.92 2.08
C LEU A 25 -5.41 1.52 1.69
N VAL A 26 -5.90 0.38 2.17
CA VAL A 26 -7.28 -0.07 1.92
C VAL A 26 -8.29 0.98 2.39
N THR A 27 -8.10 1.54 3.59
CA THR A 27 -8.95 2.62 4.11
C THR A 27 -8.91 3.85 3.21
N LEU A 28 -7.73 4.30 2.77
CA LEU A 28 -7.58 5.45 1.87
C LEU A 28 -8.22 5.20 0.50
N ILE A 29 -8.16 3.98 -0.04
CA ILE A 29 -8.79 3.64 -1.32
C ILE A 29 -10.31 3.66 -1.17
N ILE A 30 -10.85 3.10 -0.09
CA ILE A 30 -12.28 3.13 0.19
C ILE A 30 -12.77 4.57 0.28
N THR A 31 -12.06 5.46 0.99
CA THR A 31 -12.47 6.87 1.06
C THR A 31 -12.46 7.54 -0.33
N VAL A 32 -11.47 7.26 -1.18
CA VAL A 32 -11.46 7.75 -2.57
C VAL A 32 -12.64 7.21 -3.38
N ILE A 33 -12.98 5.92 -3.23
CA ILE A 33 -14.14 5.31 -3.91
C ILE A 33 -15.43 5.97 -3.44
N THR A 34 -15.63 6.14 -2.13
CA THR A 34 -16.83 6.77 -1.56
C THR A 34 -16.94 8.22 -2.02
N LEU A 35 -15.87 9.00 -1.97
CA LEU A 35 -15.85 10.39 -2.45
C LEU A 35 -16.13 10.48 -3.97
N SER A 36 -15.59 9.55 -4.75
CA SER A 36 -15.86 9.47 -6.19
C SER A 36 -17.30 9.08 -6.49
N GLY A 37 -17.87 8.15 -5.72
CA GLY A 37 -19.27 7.73 -5.81
C GLY A 37 -20.22 8.85 -5.43
N VAL A 38 -19.96 9.55 -4.32
CA VAL A 38 -20.72 10.75 -3.91
C VAL A 38 -20.67 11.81 -5.00
N ARG A 39 -19.50 12.06 -5.60
CA ARG A 39 -19.35 13.03 -6.70
C ARG A 39 -20.16 12.66 -7.95
N LEU A 40 -20.46 11.37 -8.17
CA LEU A 40 -21.24 10.85 -9.30
C LEU A 40 -22.75 11.02 -9.13
N ILE A 41 -23.25 11.00 -7.89
CA ILE A 41 -24.69 11.17 -7.58
C ILE A 41 -25.11 12.64 -7.47
N LEU A 42 -24.18 13.60 -7.56
CA LEU A 42 -24.50 15.03 -7.50
C LEU A 42 -25.22 15.47 -8.80
N PRO A 43 -26.40 16.12 -8.70
CA PRO A 43 -27.31 16.33 -9.83
C PRO A 43 -26.89 17.40 -10.86
N ASN A 44 -25.79 18.14 -10.62
CA ASN A 44 -25.38 19.29 -11.45
C ASN A 44 -24.19 19.01 -12.38
N ARG A 45 -24.04 17.80 -12.94
CA ARG A 45 -22.89 17.48 -13.81
C ARG A 45 -23.25 16.63 -15.04
N PRO A 46 -22.73 16.97 -16.24
CA PRO A 46 -22.57 15.97 -17.29
C PRO A 46 -21.58 14.90 -16.81
N ARG A 47 -21.89 13.62 -17.04
CA ARG A 47 -21.05 12.47 -16.63
C ARG A 47 -19.66 12.56 -17.27
N GLY A 48 -18.72 13.20 -16.57
CA GLY A 48 -17.34 13.34 -17.03
C GLY A 48 -16.56 12.04 -16.82
N ARG A 49 -15.84 11.56 -17.85
CA ARG A 49 -14.98 10.36 -17.79
C ARG A 49 -13.99 10.34 -16.60
N SER A 50 -13.63 11.50 -16.05
CA SER A 50 -12.68 11.62 -14.94
C SER A 50 -13.20 11.03 -13.61
N THR A 51 -14.51 11.10 -13.32
CA THR A 51 -15.06 10.56 -12.05
C THR A 51 -15.25 9.05 -12.07
N THR A 52 -15.55 8.47 -13.24
CA THR A 52 -15.62 7.01 -13.39
C THR A 52 -14.23 6.36 -13.38
N MET A 53 -13.18 7.07 -13.81
CA MET A 53 -11.80 6.60 -13.73
C MET A 53 -11.34 6.36 -12.28
N GLY A 54 -11.68 7.25 -11.34
CA GLY A 54 -11.33 7.08 -9.93
C GLY A 54 -12.00 5.86 -9.29
N LEU A 55 -13.25 5.57 -9.68
CA LEU A 55 -14.01 4.42 -9.20
C LEU A 55 -13.46 3.09 -9.74
N GLY A 56 -13.18 3.04 -11.06
CA GLY A 56 -12.58 1.87 -11.69
C GLY A 56 -11.17 1.58 -11.18
N MET A 57 -10.35 2.62 -10.98
CA MET A 57 -9.02 2.45 -10.43
C MET A 57 -9.06 2.03 -8.96
N GLY A 58 -9.89 2.65 -8.12
CA GLY A 58 -10.04 2.23 -6.73
C GLY A 58 -10.46 0.77 -6.59
N ALA A 59 -11.42 0.31 -7.42
CA ALA A 59 -11.86 -1.09 -7.42
C ALA A 59 -10.73 -2.04 -7.84
N LYS A 60 -9.98 -1.71 -8.89
CA LYS A 60 -8.81 -2.47 -9.32
C LYS A 60 -7.75 -2.57 -8.21
N SER A 61 -7.40 -1.44 -7.58
CA SER A 61 -6.42 -1.39 -6.49
C SER A 61 -6.86 -2.24 -5.30
N LEU A 62 -8.17 -2.27 -4.99
CA LEU A 62 -8.75 -3.04 -3.88
C LEU A 62 -8.66 -4.55 -4.14
N ILE A 63 -8.91 -5.01 -5.37
CA ILE A 63 -8.73 -6.42 -5.76
C ILE A 63 -7.27 -6.84 -5.60
N ILE A 64 -6.33 -6.01 -6.08
CA ILE A 64 -4.89 -6.28 -6.01
C ILE A 64 -4.44 -6.37 -4.55
N LEU A 65 -4.77 -5.37 -3.73
CA LEU A 65 -4.41 -5.37 -2.29
C LEU A 65 -5.03 -6.54 -1.53
N THR A 66 -6.28 -6.87 -1.83
CA THR A 66 -6.94 -8.04 -1.22
C THR A 66 -6.22 -9.33 -1.59
N TYR A 67 -5.76 -9.46 -2.85
CA TYR A 67 -4.95 -10.59 -3.28
C TYR A 67 -3.63 -10.66 -2.49
N GLU A 68 -2.92 -9.54 -2.30
CA GLU A 68 -1.67 -9.50 -1.52
C GLU A 68 -1.90 -9.93 -0.06
N ILE A 69 -2.92 -9.38 0.60
CA ILE A 69 -3.26 -9.70 2.00
C ILE A 69 -3.66 -11.17 2.13
N LEU A 70 -4.49 -11.68 1.21
CA LEU A 70 -5.02 -13.04 1.29
C LEU A 70 -3.90 -14.07 1.09
N THR A 71 -3.00 -13.83 0.15
CA THR A 71 -1.87 -14.74 -0.13
C THR A 71 -0.77 -14.67 0.92
N GLU A 72 -0.62 -13.54 1.62
CA GLU A 72 0.31 -13.38 2.74
C GLU A 72 -0.23 -13.99 4.04
N HIS A 73 -1.55 -13.92 4.28
CA HIS A 73 -2.15 -14.37 5.54
C HIS A 73 -2.64 -15.82 5.52
N PHE A 74 -3.18 -16.31 4.40
CA PHE A 74 -3.73 -17.65 4.32
C PHE A 74 -2.71 -18.65 3.80
N ILE A 75 -2.31 -19.57 4.68
CA ILE A 75 -1.38 -20.69 4.38
C ILE A 75 -1.84 -21.48 3.14
N ARG A 76 -3.15 -21.62 2.93
CA ARG A 76 -3.75 -22.33 1.79
C ARG A 76 -3.50 -21.66 0.43
N PHE A 77 -3.30 -20.35 0.40
CA PHE A 77 -3.02 -19.58 -0.82
C PHE A 77 -1.54 -19.26 -1.01
N HIS A 78 -0.68 -19.68 -0.08
CA HIS A 78 0.76 -19.43 -0.15
C HIS A 78 1.43 -20.06 -1.39
N ARG A 79 0.82 -21.10 -1.98
CA ARG A 79 1.27 -21.71 -3.24
C ARG A 79 1.27 -20.72 -4.43
N TRP A 80 0.47 -19.67 -4.36
CA TRP A 80 0.34 -18.62 -5.39
C TRP A 80 1.12 -17.34 -5.02
N HIS A 81 1.81 -17.35 -3.87
CA HIS A 81 2.53 -16.19 -3.37
C HIS A 81 3.83 -15.99 -4.16
N SER A 82 3.87 -14.93 -4.96
CA SER A 82 5.06 -14.57 -5.76
C SER A 82 5.53 -13.17 -5.40
N LEU A 83 6.66 -13.09 -4.69
CA LEU A 83 7.26 -11.82 -4.27
C LEU A 83 7.60 -10.89 -5.46
N LYS A 84 7.90 -11.46 -6.64
CA LYS A 84 8.07 -10.69 -7.88
C LYS A 84 6.78 -10.00 -8.31
N ALA A 85 5.65 -10.71 -8.20
CA ALA A 85 4.37 -10.20 -8.65
C ALA A 85 3.95 -9.00 -7.80
N TYR A 86 4.06 -9.07 -6.47
CA TYR A 86 3.71 -7.95 -5.59
C TYR A 86 4.53 -6.70 -5.85
N PHE A 87 5.83 -6.85 -6.13
CA PHE A 87 6.66 -5.71 -6.48
C PHE A 87 6.13 -5.01 -7.74
N ILE A 88 5.85 -5.77 -8.80
CA ILE A 88 5.35 -5.22 -10.07
C ILE A 88 3.97 -4.59 -9.89
N LEU A 89 3.08 -5.27 -9.16
CA LEU A 89 1.73 -4.79 -8.86
C LEU A 89 1.79 -3.46 -8.11
N ASN A 90 2.54 -3.38 -7.01
CA ASN A 90 2.72 -2.15 -6.25
C ASN A 90 3.40 -1.04 -7.06
N ALA A 91 4.39 -1.37 -7.91
CA ALA A 91 5.06 -0.38 -8.76
C ALA A 91 4.10 0.22 -9.81
N MET A 92 3.22 -0.59 -10.41
CA MET A 92 2.21 -0.11 -11.35
C MET A 92 1.16 0.77 -10.66
N GLU A 93 0.79 0.46 -9.42
CA GLU A 93 -0.11 1.30 -8.62
C GLU A 93 0.44 2.71 -8.41
N VAL A 94 1.75 2.87 -8.16
CA VAL A 94 2.38 4.20 -8.05
C VAL A 94 2.12 5.06 -9.29
N VAL A 95 2.32 4.46 -10.47
CA VAL A 95 2.13 5.14 -11.76
C VAL A 95 0.66 5.46 -12.00
N PHE A 96 -0.24 4.53 -11.68
CA PHE A 96 -1.68 4.73 -11.87
C PHE A 96 -2.23 5.83 -10.96
N TRP A 97 -1.85 5.87 -9.67
CA TRP A 97 -2.26 6.93 -8.76
C TRP A 97 -1.69 8.29 -9.15
N ALA A 98 -0.46 8.34 -9.67
CA ALA A 98 0.11 9.56 -10.24
C ALA A 98 -0.67 10.05 -11.48
N ALA A 99 -1.06 9.14 -12.37
CA ALA A 99 -1.88 9.46 -13.53
C ALA A 99 -3.27 9.97 -13.12
N VAL A 100 -3.89 9.38 -12.09
CA VAL A 100 -5.16 9.86 -11.52
C VAL A 100 -5.00 11.27 -10.97
N ALA A 101 -3.92 11.56 -10.23
CA ALA A 101 -3.64 12.91 -9.74
C ALA A 101 -3.51 13.93 -10.88
N PHE A 102 -2.78 13.59 -11.94
CA PHE A 102 -2.61 14.44 -13.12
C PHE A 102 -3.93 14.68 -13.87
N MET A 103 -4.72 13.61 -14.08
CA MET A 103 -6.06 13.70 -14.66
C MET A 103 -6.99 14.58 -13.81
N MET A 104 -6.84 14.53 -12.49
CA MET A 104 -7.65 15.31 -11.55
C MET A 104 -7.36 16.81 -11.68
N ILE A 105 -6.09 17.20 -11.83
CA ILE A 105 -5.69 18.58 -12.10
C ILE A 105 -6.32 19.08 -13.40
N GLN A 106 -6.19 18.32 -14.49
CA GLN A 106 -6.76 18.68 -15.79
C GLN A 106 -8.29 18.71 -15.78
N GLY A 107 -8.94 17.80 -15.07
CA GLY A 107 -10.39 17.74 -14.97
C GLY A 107 -10.95 18.92 -14.17
N ASN A 108 -10.29 19.30 -13.08
CA ASN A 108 -10.72 20.43 -12.25
C ASN A 108 -10.47 21.79 -12.93
N SER A 109 -9.39 21.94 -13.69
CA SER A 109 -9.09 23.20 -14.40
C SER A 109 -10.03 23.48 -15.57
N LYS A 110 -10.65 22.46 -16.16
CA LYS A 110 -11.60 22.61 -17.28
C LYS A 110 -13.05 22.83 -16.85
N LEU A 111 -13.49 22.20 -15.76
CA LEU A 111 -14.88 22.27 -15.28
C LEU A 111 -14.90 22.31 -13.74
N CYS A 112 -14.84 23.52 -13.18
CA CYS A 112 -14.92 23.78 -11.73
C CYS A 112 -16.22 24.52 -11.40
N VAL A 113 -17.26 23.78 -11.00
CA VAL A 113 -18.52 24.38 -10.51
C VAL A 113 -18.88 23.72 -9.19
N GLY A 114 -19.08 24.55 -8.17
CA GLY A 114 -19.60 24.17 -6.85
C GLY A 114 -18.78 23.14 -6.07
N THR A 115 -19.48 22.38 -5.23
CA THR A 115 -18.93 21.38 -4.30
C THR A 115 -18.12 20.27 -4.99
N SER A 116 -18.42 19.96 -6.26
CA SER A 116 -17.67 18.98 -7.03
C SER A 116 -16.21 19.39 -7.24
N CYS A 117 -15.90 20.70 -7.28
CA CYS A 117 -14.53 21.16 -7.45
C CYS A 117 -13.70 20.92 -6.17
N ALA A 118 -14.27 21.22 -5.00
CA ALA A 118 -13.67 20.91 -3.71
C ALA A 118 -13.43 19.40 -3.54
N LEU A 119 -14.43 18.56 -3.84
CA LEU A 119 -14.29 17.10 -3.82
C LEU A 119 -13.15 16.61 -4.73
N GLY A 120 -12.95 17.29 -5.86
CA GLY A 120 -11.88 16.94 -6.76
C GLY A 120 -10.48 17.25 -6.24
N TRP A 121 -10.32 18.37 -5.53
CA TRP A 121 -9.07 18.70 -4.85
C TRP A 121 -8.77 17.74 -3.71
N VAL A 122 -9.79 17.30 -2.97
CA VAL A 122 -9.63 16.27 -1.93
C VAL A 122 -9.13 14.96 -2.54
N VAL A 123 -9.74 14.50 -3.63
CA VAL A 123 -9.29 13.28 -4.34
C VAL A 123 -7.87 13.44 -4.90
N PHE A 124 -7.51 14.63 -5.40
CA PHE A 124 -6.14 14.92 -5.83
C PHE A 124 -5.13 14.79 -4.69
N VAL A 125 -5.41 15.38 -3.51
CA VAL A 125 -4.54 15.29 -2.33
C VAL A 125 -4.42 13.83 -1.87
N LEU A 126 -5.53 13.10 -1.81
CA LEU A 126 -5.52 11.68 -1.46
C LEU A 126 -4.67 10.87 -2.45
N ALA A 127 -4.86 11.05 -3.76
CA ALA A 127 -4.03 10.38 -4.78
C ALA A 127 -2.54 10.73 -4.65
N GLY A 128 -2.23 11.98 -4.33
CA GLY A 128 -0.88 12.47 -4.06
C GLY A 128 -0.24 11.83 -2.81
N ILE A 129 -1.04 11.48 -1.81
CA ILE A 129 -0.58 10.75 -0.59
C ILE A 129 -0.46 9.25 -0.86
N LEU A 130 -1.39 8.66 -1.62
CA LEU A 130 -1.37 7.24 -1.98
C LEU A 130 -0.11 6.87 -2.77
N SER A 131 0.31 7.69 -3.74
CA SER A 131 1.49 7.42 -4.59
C SER A 131 2.80 7.17 -3.81
N PRO A 132 3.25 8.04 -2.88
CA PRO A 132 4.46 7.79 -2.08
C PRO A 132 4.32 6.60 -1.12
N ILE A 133 3.11 6.32 -0.60
CA ILE A 133 2.87 5.14 0.25
C ILE A 133 3.03 3.85 -0.56
N TYR A 134 2.44 3.77 -1.76
CA TYR A 134 2.64 2.63 -2.66
C TYR A 134 4.11 2.47 -3.08
N LYS A 135 4.81 3.60 -3.30
CA LYS A 135 6.25 3.57 -3.61
C LYS A 135 7.04 2.97 -2.45
N TYR A 136 6.68 3.31 -1.21
CA TYR A 136 7.27 2.70 -0.03
C TYR A 136 7.02 1.18 0.00
N LEU A 137 5.77 0.72 -0.20
CA LEU A 137 5.46 -0.72 -0.30
C LEU A 137 6.22 -1.44 -1.42
N ALA A 138 6.33 -0.81 -2.59
CA ALA A 138 7.10 -1.36 -3.71
C ALA A 138 8.57 -1.53 -3.33
N VAL A 139 9.16 -0.57 -2.61
CA VAL A 139 10.54 -0.71 -2.10
C VAL A 139 10.65 -1.83 -1.08
N VAL A 140 9.69 -1.98 -0.15
CA VAL A 140 9.70 -3.08 0.85
C VAL A 140 9.68 -4.43 0.15
N THR A 141 8.71 -4.63 -0.75
CA THR A 141 8.51 -5.89 -1.48
C THR A 141 9.69 -6.19 -2.41
N TYR A 142 10.31 -5.17 -3.00
CA TYR A 142 11.56 -5.31 -3.77
C TYR A 142 12.71 -5.83 -2.90
N LEU A 143 12.90 -5.24 -1.72
CA LEU A 143 13.92 -5.69 -0.78
C LEU A 143 13.65 -7.12 -0.34
N ASP A 144 12.41 -7.45 0.01
CA ASP A 144 12.02 -8.80 0.42
C ASP A 144 12.26 -9.82 -0.70
N TRP A 145 11.93 -9.48 -1.95
CA TRP A 145 12.25 -10.31 -3.10
C TRP A 145 13.76 -10.52 -3.27
N ARG A 146 14.57 -9.46 -3.10
CA ARG A 146 16.03 -9.54 -3.20
C ARG A 146 16.64 -10.37 -2.07
N PHE A 147 16.12 -10.25 -0.85
CA PHE A 147 16.54 -11.05 0.29
C PHE A 147 16.20 -12.53 0.09
N TYR A 148 14.97 -12.81 -0.36
CA TYR A 148 14.53 -14.17 -0.68
C TYR A 148 15.42 -14.80 -1.75
N LYS A 149 15.76 -14.06 -2.82
CA LYS A 149 16.65 -14.53 -3.88
C LYS A 149 18.08 -14.84 -3.40
N LYS A 150 18.56 -14.14 -2.36
CA LYS A 150 19.92 -14.34 -1.82
C LYS A 150 20.01 -15.41 -0.74
N ASN A 151 19.00 -15.51 0.12
CA ASN A 151 19.04 -16.35 1.32
C ASN A 151 18.17 -17.61 1.22
N GLY A 152 17.28 -17.72 0.24
CA GLY A 152 16.39 -18.87 0.06
C GLY A 152 15.23 -18.97 1.07
N PHE A 153 15.18 -18.12 2.10
CA PHE A 153 14.15 -18.11 3.13
C PHE A 153 13.42 -16.76 3.23
N PRO A 154 12.12 -16.73 3.55
CA PRO A 154 11.36 -15.50 3.73
C PRO A 154 11.81 -14.71 4.97
N ARG A 155 11.71 -13.38 4.92
CA ARG A 155 12.26 -12.46 5.94
C ARG A 155 11.57 -12.60 7.31
N GLY A 156 10.34 -13.11 7.35
CA GLY A 156 9.56 -13.30 8.58
C GLY A 156 10.02 -14.45 9.49
N THR A 157 10.81 -15.40 8.99
CA THR A 157 11.34 -16.50 9.81
C THR A 157 12.44 -16.05 10.77
N ARG A 158 13.17 -14.98 10.43
CA ARG A 158 14.24 -14.45 11.29
C ARG A 158 13.69 -13.73 12.51
N THR A 159 12.59 -12.97 12.35
CA THR A 159 11.97 -12.22 13.45
C THR A 159 11.36 -13.14 14.50
N LYS A 160 10.67 -14.22 14.10
CA LYS A 160 10.20 -15.24 15.06
C LYS A 160 11.36 -15.84 15.86
N ASN A 161 12.43 -16.28 15.19
CA ASN A 161 13.56 -16.87 15.91
C ASN A 161 14.28 -15.87 16.80
N THR A 162 14.45 -14.61 16.38
CA THR A 162 15.10 -13.57 17.20
C THR A 162 14.23 -13.11 18.37
N ASP A 163 12.91 -12.96 18.17
CA ASP A 163 11.98 -12.62 19.25
C ASP A 163 11.83 -13.79 20.25
N GLU A 164 11.88 -15.04 19.77
CA GLU A 164 11.91 -16.27 20.57
C GLU A 164 13.23 -16.43 21.32
N SER A 165 14.35 -16.01 20.72
CA SER A 165 15.66 -15.95 21.40
C SER A 165 15.68 -14.86 22.47
N LEU A 166 15.04 -13.71 22.21
CA LEU A 166 15.01 -12.58 23.14
C LEU A 166 14.05 -12.83 24.30
N SER A 167 12.95 -13.55 24.07
CA SER A 167 11.99 -13.92 25.11
C SER A 167 12.53 -15.04 26.01
N THR A 168 13.28 -16.01 25.46
CA THR A 168 13.97 -17.03 26.26
C THR A 168 15.05 -16.42 27.14
N LEU A 169 15.89 -15.52 26.62
CA LEU A 169 16.86 -14.77 27.43
C LEU A 169 16.20 -13.92 28.52
N ARG A 170 15.06 -13.28 28.22
CA ARG A 170 14.31 -12.49 29.21
C ARG A 170 13.68 -13.36 30.31
N SER A 171 13.26 -14.58 30.00
CA SER A 171 12.76 -15.54 31.00
C SER A 171 13.86 -16.09 31.91
N ASP A 172 15.06 -16.36 31.38
CA ASP A 172 16.19 -16.81 32.22
C ASP A 172 16.60 -15.74 33.23
N ASP A 173 16.70 -14.47 32.82
CA ASP A 173 17.05 -13.36 33.74
C ASP A 173 16.03 -13.17 34.88
N THR A 174 14.77 -13.57 34.69
CA THR A 174 13.74 -13.46 35.75
C THR A 174 13.73 -14.65 36.70
N ALA A 175 14.28 -15.80 36.32
CA ALA A 175 14.35 -17.00 37.16
C ALA A 175 15.48 -16.95 38.21
N TYR A 176 16.53 -16.14 38.00
CA TYR A 176 17.66 -16.00 38.93
C TYR A 176 17.45 -14.96 40.05
N HIS A 177 16.31 -14.28 40.07
CA HIS A 177 16.00 -13.22 41.05
C HIS A 177 15.06 -13.65 42.19
N HIS A 178 14.90 -14.96 42.42
CA HIS A 178 14.16 -15.52 43.55
C HIS A 178 15.01 -16.46 44.41
#